data_AF-W4RMJ2-F1
#
_entry.id   AF-W4RMJ2-F1
#
_cell.length_a   1.000
_cell.length_b   1.000
_cell.length_c   1.000
_cell.angle_alpha   90.00
_cell.angle_beta   90.00
_cell.angle_gamma   90.00
#
_symmetry.space_group_name_H-M   'P 1'
#
loop_
_entity.id
_entity.type
_entity.pdbx_description
1 polymer ?
#
loop_
_entity_poly.entity_id
_entity_poly.type
_entity_poly.pdbx_seq_one_letter_code
_entity_poly.pdbx_strand_id
1 'polypeptide(L)'
;MSKGENLRENIYKNGTIYTFNSRNPIVQAVVIENGRFIDMGTTEDMVLHWGGQAQIIDLEGKTVTPGLIDSHLHLSIMADSFINLDFVGIMTKHEMLAKIKEKASQLQPGEWIAGSSWDENLFTDGRIPTIAELDYVAPANPLFLTRTCLHATLVNSKALEVCGYHSAVTVPEGGTIVLDEVTKQPTGMFLESAANLVRQHIPERSCDDWKKAMRQTMHFAMSKGLTSVHTNDSLYLGGLEKTWNLFNELLNGEQLGLRSNLLINHEFLPNLKEAGMYTGYGNDTLQIGAVKIFADGAFGQRTALLSEPYSDAPGHYGDAMYDQAHLYEIVKGARELDMPIAVHTIGDQALENILDVLDQFPAAAYRDRLIHAQVLRRN
;
A
#
# COMPACT_ATOMS: atom_id res chain seq x y z
N MET A 1 -8.30 -37.87 18.09
CA MET A 1 -9.64 -37.61 18.66
C MET A 1 -9.49 -36.76 19.92
N SER A 2 -9.45 -35.44 19.77
CA SER A 2 -9.78 -34.52 20.86
C SER A 2 -11.17 -33.97 20.59
N LYS A 3 -11.91 -33.76 21.68
CA LYS A 3 -13.35 -33.56 21.77
C LYS A 3 -13.88 -32.51 20.77
N GLY A 4 -14.99 -32.84 20.12
CA GLY A 4 -15.70 -31.96 19.20
C GLY A 4 -16.07 -30.63 19.86
N GLU A 5 -15.57 -29.55 19.28
CA GLU A 5 -16.17 -28.24 19.45
C GLU A 5 -17.55 -28.31 18.79
N ASN A 6 -18.61 -28.22 19.58
CA ASN A 6 -19.96 -28.02 19.03
C ASN A 6 -19.91 -26.77 18.15
N LEU A 7 -20.04 -26.95 16.84
CA LEU A 7 -20.19 -25.90 15.84
C LEU A 7 -21.45 -25.12 16.21
N ARG A 8 -21.29 -23.93 16.82
CA ARG A 8 -22.43 -23.12 17.25
C ARG A 8 -22.88 -22.24 16.10
N GLU A 9 -24.10 -22.48 15.64
CA GLU A 9 -24.85 -21.55 14.82
C GLU A 9 -24.99 -20.21 15.58
N ASN A 10 -24.83 -19.08 14.89
CA ASN A 10 -25.07 -17.76 15.45
C ASN A 10 -26.25 -17.12 14.72
N ILE A 11 -27.25 -16.64 15.46
CA ILE A 11 -28.33 -15.82 14.91
C ILE A 11 -28.11 -14.38 15.34
N TYR A 12 -27.88 -13.50 14.37
CA TYR A 12 -27.90 -12.06 14.61
C TYR A 12 -29.29 -11.54 14.25
N LYS A 13 -30.04 -11.02 15.23
CA LYS A 13 -31.44 -10.61 15.07
C LYS A 13 -31.67 -9.13 15.36
N ASN A 14 -32.89 -8.66 15.06
CA ASN A 14 -33.33 -7.31 15.37
C ASN A 14 -32.39 -6.24 14.78
N GLY A 15 -31.92 -6.45 13.54
CA GLY A 15 -31.10 -5.49 12.81
C GLY A 15 -31.81 -4.94 11.58
N THR A 16 -31.24 -3.89 10.98
CA THR A 16 -31.50 -3.52 9.59
C THR A 16 -30.31 -4.01 8.76
N ILE A 17 -30.42 -5.19 8.16
CA ILE A 17 -29.30 -5.88 7.51
C ILE A 17 -29.43 -5.75 5.99
N TYR A 18 -28.56 -4.96 5.37
CA TYR A 18 -28.48 -4.83 3.92
C TYR A 18 -27.73 -6.02 3.32
N THR A 19 -28.36 -6.74 2.39
CA THR A 19 -27.77 -7.93 1.76
C THR A 19 -27.22 -7.66 0.36
N PHE A 20 -27.68 -6.57 -0.27
CA PHE A 20 -27.45 -6.27 -1.70
C PHE A 20 -27.91 -7.38 -2.66
N ASN A 21 -28.75 -8.31 -2.18
CA ASN A 21 -29.48 -9.27 -3.00
C ASN A 21 -30.82 -8.64 -3.45
N SER A 22 -31.05 -8.55 -4.76
CA SER A 22 -32.27 -7.96 -5.32
C SER A 22 -33.58 -8.59 -4.82
N ARG A 23 -33.57 -9.87 -4.42
CA ARG A 23 -34.76 -10.56 -3.89
C ARG A 23 -35.05 -10.22 -2.43
N ASN A 24 -34.01 -10.06 -1.62
CA ASN A 24 -34.10 -9.80 -0.18
C ASN A 24 -33.17 -8.66 0.22
N PRO A 25 -33.36 -7.44 -0.31
CA PRO A 25 -32.35 -6.37 -0.20
C PRO A 25 -32.07 -5.95 1.24
N ILE A 26 -33.06 -6.08 2.12
CA ILE A 26 -32.98 -5.82 3.56
C ILE A 26 -33.66 -6.97 4.31
N VAL A 27 -33.01 -7.48 5.35
CA VAL A 27 -33.52 -8.52 6.26
C VAL A 27 -33.35 -8.08 7.71
N GLN A 28 -34.04 -8.76 8.63
CA GLN A 28 -33.99 -8.44 10.06
C GLN A 28 -33.03 -9.33 10.86
N ALA A 29 -32.76 -10.53 10.33
CA ALA A 29 -31.89 -11.50 10.95
C ALA A 29 -31.11 -12.33 9.92
N VAL A 30 -29.95 -12.83 10.35
CA VAL A 30 -29.08 -13.73 9.59
C VAL A 30 -28.59 -14.86 10.48
N VAL A 31 -28.38 -16.03 9.88
CA VAL A 31 -27.81 -17.20 10.52
C VAL A 31 -26.42 -17.46 9.93
N ILE A 32 -25.44 -17.58 10.83
CA ILE A 32 -24.04 -17.79 10.47
C ILE A 32 -23.56 -19.09 11.09
N GLU A 33 -23.00 -19.96 10.25
CA GLU A 33 -22.31 -21.17 10.66
C GLU A 33 -20.91 -21.16 10.01
N ASN A 34 -19.86 -21.41 10.80
CA ASN A 34 -18.48 -21.48 10.33
C ASN A 34 -18.05 -20.27 9.47
N GLY A 35 -18.47 -19.07 9.88
CA GLY A 35 -18.15 -17.81 9.18
C GLY A 35 -18.89 -17.61 7.85
N ARG A 36 -19.88 -18.46 7.52
CA ARG A 36 -20.70 -18.37 6.31
C ARG A 36 -22.15 -18.12 6.66
N PHE A 37 -22.81 -17.27 5.86
CA PHE A 37 -24.25 -17.06 5.96
C PHE A 37 -24.97 -18.30 5.41
N ILE A 38 -25.83 -18.92 6.21
CA ILE A 38 -26.58 -20.12 5.81
C ILE A 38 -28.08 -19.84 5.65
N ASP A 39 -28.60 -18.81 6.31
CA ASP A 39 -29.99 -18.36 6.18
C ASP A 39 -30.15 -16.88 6.53
N MET A 40 -31.22 -16.24 6.06
CA MET A 40 -31.55 -14.84 6.32
C MET A 40 -33.03 -14.54 6.12
N GLY A 41 -33.60 -13.66 6.94
CA GLY A 41 -35.02 -13.32 6.85
C GLY A 41 -35.54 -12.44 7.96
N THR A 42 -36.79 -12.68 8.38
CA THR A 42 -37.38 -12.02 9.55
C THR A 42 -36.74 -12.56 10.83
N THR A 43 -36.80 -11.77 11.92
CA THR A 43 -36.31 -12.26 13.22
C THR A 43 -37.08 -13.49 13.69
N GLU A 44 -38.40 -13.51 13.45
CA GLU A 44 -39.29 -14.58 13.88
C GLU A 44 -38.96 -15.90 13.17
N ASP A 45 -38.80 -15.87 11.84
CA ASP A 45 -38.48 -17.07 11.06
C ASP A 45 -37.12 -17.66 11.44
N MET A 46 -36.10 -16.82 11.59
CA MET A 46 -34.75 -17.29 11.92
C MET A 46 -34.68 -17.91 13.32
N VAL A 47 -35.35 -17.30 14.31
CA VAL A 47 -35.42 -17.85 15.67
C VAL A 47 -36.24 -19.15 15.71
N LEU A 48 -37.34 -19.22 14.94
CA LEU A 48 -38.18 -20.42 14.87
C LEU A 48 -37.42 -21.61 14.26
N HIS A 49 -36.69 -21.40 13.16
CA HIS A 49 -36.01 -22.49 12.45
C HIS A 49 -34.66 -22.88 13.09
N TRP A 50 -33.91 -21.92 13.64
CA TRP A 50 -32.52 -22.13 14.05
C TRP A 50 -32.26 -21.91 15.56
N GLY A 51 -33.22 -21.35 16.31
CA GLY A 51 -32.99 -20.90 17.69
C GLY A 51 -32.71 -22.00 18.72
N GLY A 52 -32.98 -23.27 18.39
CA GLY A 52 -32.82 -24.39 19.32
C GLY A 52 -31.36 -24.72 19.68
N GLN A 53 -30.41 -24.45 18.79
CA GLN A 53 -28.99 -24.76 18.98
C GLN A 53 -28.08 -23.54 18.82
N ALA A 54 -28.61 -22.44 18.31
CA ALA A 54 -27.85 -21.24 18.01
C ALA A 54 -27.63 -20.32 19.22
N GLN A 55 -26.48 -19.65 19.24
CA GLN A 55 -26.27 -18.46 20.06
C GLN A 55 -27.01 -17.29 19.41
N ILE A 56 -27.88 -16.62 20.18
CA ILE A 56 -28.66 -15.47 19.70
C ILE A 56 -27.97 -14.18 20.12
N ILE A 57 -27.67 -13.32 19.14
CA ILE A 57 -27.10 -11.98 19.31
C ILE A 57 -28.15 -10.95 18.88
N ASP A 58 -28.54 -10.06 19.78
CA ASP A 58 -29.43 -8.94 19.48
C ASP A 58 -28.63 -7.75 18.96
N LEU A 59 -28.98 -7.25 17.76
CA LEU A 59 -28.34 -6.08 17.17
C LEU A 59 -28.92 -4.77 17.70
N GLU A 60 -30.01 -4.80 18.47
CA GLU A 60 -30.65 -3.64 19.11
C GLU A 60 -31.08 -2.56 18.09
N GLY A 61 -31.59 -2.98 16.94
CA GLY A 61 -32.00 -2.10 15.85
C GLY A 61 -30.83 -1.51 15.04
N LYS A 62 -29.58 -1.89 15.31
CA LYS A 62 -28.41 -1.41 14.57
C LYS A 62 -28.44 -1.86 13.10
N THR A 63 -27.78 -1.08 12.25
CA THR A 63 -27.64 -1.38 10.83
C THR A 63 -26.41 -2.25 10.58
N VAL A 64 -26.55 -3.25 9.70
CA VAL A 64 -25.46 -4.10 9.23
C VAL A 64 -25.38 -3.97 7.72
N THR A 65 -24.15 -3.84 7.20
CA THR A 65 -23.85 -3.81 5.77
C THR A 65 -22.80 -4.86 5.45
N PRO A 66 -22.68 -5.32 4.19
CA PRO A 66 -21.54 -6.11 3.79
C PRO A 66 -20.26 -5.31 4.06
N GLY A 67 -19.25 -5.99 4.59
CA GLY A 67 -17.94 -5.37 4.82
C GLY A 67 -17.36 -4.81 3.53
N LEU A 68 -16.67 -3.68 3.63
CA LEU A 68 -16.08 -3.03 2.47
C LEU A 68 -14.90 -3.86 1.95
N ILE A 69 -14.72 -3.84 0.62
CA ILE A 69 -13.59 -4.44 -0.06
C ILE A 69 -12.85 -3.32 -0.79
N ASP A 70 -11.59 -3.10 -0.41
CA ASP A 70 -10.74 -2.22 -1.20
C ASP A 70 -10.16 -2.99 -2.39
N SER A 71 -10.47 -2.53 -3.59
CA SER A 71 -10.09 -3.22 -4.83
C SER A 71 -8.67 -2.89 -5.31
N HIS A 72 -7.98 -1.90 -4.74
CA HIS A 72 -6.58 -1.65 -5.03
C HIS A 72 -5.94 -0.71 -4.00
N LEU A 73 -5.00 -1.25 -3.21
CA LEU A 73 -4.17 -0.46 -2.31
C LEU A 73 -2.76 -1.04 -2.15
N HIS A 74 -1.95 -0.38 -1.33
CA HIS A 74 -0.62 -0.81 -0.94
C HIS A 74 -0.51 -0.76 0.60
N LEU A 75 -0.75 -1.90 1.27
CA LEU A 75 -0.66 -1.96 2.73
C LEU A 75 0.76 -1.68 3.22
N SER A 76 1.78 -2.10 2.46
CA SER A 76 3.19 -1.94 2.82
C SER A 76 3.65 -0.48 2.83
N ILE A 77 3.12 0.35 1.92
CA ILE A 77 3.36 1.80 1.94
C ILE A 77 2.74 2.44 3.19
N MET A 78 1.54 2.01 3.58
CA MET A 78 0.93 2.46 4.83
C MET A 78 1.65 1.90 6.07
N ALA A 79 2.20 0.69 6.00
CA ALA A 79 3.03 0.15 7.08
C ALA A 79 4.28 1.01 7.30
N ASP A 80 4.86 1.60 6.26
CA ASP A 80 6.01 2.50 6.41
C ASP A 80 5.71 3.67 7.36
N SER A 81 4.50 4.22 7.36
CA SER A 81 4.10 5.31 8.27
C SER A 81 3.97 4.87 9.74
N PHE A 82 3.90 3.57 10.01
CA PHE A 82 3.94 3.03 11.38
C PHE A 82 5.37 2.72 11.85
N ILE A 83 6.33 2.62 10.93
CA ILE A 83 7.75 2.43 11.23
C ILE A 83 8.43 3.81 11.39
N ASN A 84 8.20 4.67 10.39
CA ASN A 84 8.82 5.97 10.22
C ASN A 84 7.93 7.08 10.79
N LEU A 85 8.50 8.27 10.92
CA LEU A 85 7.72 9.46 11.24
C LEU A 85 6.89 9.90 10.03
N ASP A 86 5.58 10.04 10.21
CA ASP A 86 4.71 10.68 9.24
C ASP A 86 4.40 12.13 9.66
N PHE A 87 4.69 13.05 8.74
CA PHE A 87 4.47 14.49 8.91
C PHE A 87 3.28 15.02 8.10
N VAL A 88 2.40 14.16 7.55
CA VAL A 88 1.13 14.62 6.95
C VAL A 88 0.37 15.51 7.93
N GLY A 89 -0.03 16.70 7.44
CA GLY A 89 -0.86 17.63 8.18
C GLY A 89 -0.15 18.41 9.29
N ILE A 90 1.17 18.26 9.45
CA ILE A 90 1.95 19.05 10.41
C ILE A 90 2.00 20.51 9.94
N MET A 91 1.57 21.43 10.80
CA MET A 91 1.42 22.85 10.47
C MET A 91 2.49 23.74 11.10
N THR A 92 3.47 23.16 11.80
CA THR A 92 4.55 23.93 12.42
C THR A 92 5.88 23.19 12.42
N LYS A 93 6.99 23.95 12.27
CA LYS A 93 8.35 23.46 12.50
C LYS A 93 8.49 22.92 13.92
N HIS A 94 7.90 23.58 14.91
CA HIS A 94 7.98 23.15 16.31
C HIS A 94 7.41 21.74 16.51
N GLU A 95 6.25 21.44 15.93
CA GLU A 95 5.63 20.12 16.02
C GLU A 95 6.46 19.05 15.30
N MET A 96 7.01 19.37 14.13
CA MET A 96 7.95 18.47 13.43
C MET A 96 9.17 18.13 14.30
N LEU A 97 9.82 19.13 14.90
CA LEU A 97 10.96 18.96 15.80
C LEU A 97 10.60 18.18 17.07
N ALA A 98 9.40 18.39 17.64
CA ALA A 98 8.92 17.66 18.80
C ALA A 98 8.75 16.15 18.50
N LYS A 99 8.16 15.81 17.35
CA LYS A 99 8.03 14.42 16.89
C LYS A 99 9.37 13.74 16.67
N ILE A 100 10.34 14.46 16.08
CA ILE A 100 11.70 13.96 15.90
C ILE A 100 12.35 13.67 17.27
N LYS A 101 12.22 14.60 18.22
CA LYS A 101 12.76 14.47 19.58
C LYS A 101 12.15 13.27 20.32
N GLU A 102 10.83 13.10 20.20
CA GLU A 102 10.13 11.96 20.80
C GLU A 102 10.64 10.64 20.23
N LYS A 103 10.75 10.51 18.90
CA LYS A 103 11.29 9.31 18.26
C LYS A 103 12.74 9.05 18.66
N ALA A 104 13.59 10.08 18.70
CA ALA A 104 14.98 9.96 19.14
C ALA A 104 15.08 9.42 20.57
N SER A 105 14.16 9.81 21.47
CA SER A 105 14.16 9.32 22.86
C SER A 105 13.84 7.83 23.02
N GLN A 106 13.27 7.20 21.98
CA GLN A 106 12.87 5.79 21.96
C GLN A 106 13.93 4.88 21.30
N LEU A 107 14.98 5.47 20.73
CA LEU A 107 16.00 4.77 19.95
C LEU A 107 17.35 4.78 20.67
N GLN A 108 18.16 3.76 20.40
CA GLN A 108 19.56 3.73 20.79
C GLN A 108 20.39 4.70 19.92
N PRO A 109 21.51 5.23 20.45
CA PRO A 109 22.45 6.02 19.66
C PRO A 109 22.86 5.30 18.36
N GLY A 110 22.83 6.02 17.24
CA GLY A 110 23.17 5.51 15.91
C GLY A 110 22.01 4.88 15.13
N GLU A 111 20.89 4.56 15.77
CA GLU A 111 19.70 4.08 15.04
C GLU A 111 19.09 5.20 14.21
N TRP A 112 18.69 4.87 12.97
CA TRP A 112 18.16 5.84 12.02
C TRP A 112 16.74 6.29 12.35
N ILE A 113 16.53 7.60 12.31
CA ILE A 113 15.20 8.20 12.29
C ILE A 113 14.88 8.57 10.85
N ALA A 114 13.97 7.82 10.25
CA ALA A 114 13.42 8.13 8.94
C ALA A 114 12.01 8.71 9.09
N GLY A 115 11.63 9.55 8.14
CA GLY A 115 10.28 10.12 8.07
C GLY A 115 9.96 10.69 6.70
N SER A 116 8.69 10.99 6.47
CA SER A 116 8.20 11.45 5.17
C SER A 116 7.07 12.46 5.30
N SER A 117 6.66 13.01 4.15
CA SER A 117 5.43 13.80 3.99
C SER A 117 5.42 15.18 4.66
N TRP A 118 6.57 15.72 5.05
CA TRP A 118 6.61 17.12 5.52
C TRP A 118 6.42 18.07 4.32
N ASP A 119 5.72 19.18 4.56
CA ASP A 119 5.45 20.24 3.59
C ASP A 119 5.54 21.59 4.28
N GLU A 120 6.63 22.31 4.03
CA GLU A 120 6.89 23.62 4.61
C GLU A 120 5.86 24.68 4.22
N ASN A 121 5.10 24.47 3.12
CA ASN A 121 4.02 25.39 2.74
C ASN A 121 2.88 25.41 3.77
N LEU A 122 2.78 24.39 4.62
CA LEU A 122 1.82 24.32 5.72
C LEU A 122 2.35 24.94 7.01
N PHE A 123 3.65 25.28 7.10
CA PHE A 123 4.27 25.73 8.34
C PHE A 123 3.90 27.18 8.65
N THR A 124 3.09 27.35 9.70
CA THR A 124 2.59 28.66 10.16
C THR A 124 3.61 29.44 11.00
N ASP A 125 4.60 28.76 11.58
CA ASP A 125 5.58 29.31 12.52
C ASP A 125 6.98 29.50 11.93
N GLY A 126 7.13 29.35 10.61
CA GLY A 126 8.33 29.79 9.92
C GLY A 126 8.82 28.82 8.86
N ARG A 127 10.16 28.77 8.73
CA ARG A 127 10.88 28.10 7.66
C ARG A 127 11.18 26.64 8.01
N ILE A 128 11.67 25.91 7.02
CA ILE A 128 12.24 24.56 7.13
C ILE A 128 13.22 24.48 8.32
N PRO A 129 13.22 23.39 9.11
CA PRO A 129 14.21 23.17 10.17
C PRO A 129 15.65 23.32 9.67
N THR A 130 16.48 24.02 10.43
CA THR A 130 17.92 24.10 10.17
C THR A 130 18.64 22.82 10.62
N ILE A 131 19.79 22.51 10.02
CA ILE A 131 20.61 21.36 10.46
C ILE A 131 20.95 21.41 11.96
N ALA A 132 21.21 22.61 12.51
CA ALA A 132 21.48 22.79 13.94
C ALA A 132 20.27 22.47 14.83
N GLU A 133 19.05 22.80 14.39
CA GLU A 133 17.82 22.42 15.10
C GLU A 133 17.59 20.91 15.03
N LEU A 134 17.86 20.28 13.88
CA LEU A 134 17.80 18.82 13.72
C LEU A 134 18.83 18.10 14.61
N ASP A 135 20.06 18.61 14.66
CA ASP A 135 21.12 18.11 15.55
C ASP A 135 20.73 18.26 17.02
N TYR A 136 20.05 19.35 17.39
CA TYR A 136 19.60 19.57 18.77
C TYR A 136 18.54 18.55 19.21
N VAL A 137 17.59 18.19 18.35
CA VAL A 137 16.52 17.24 18.71
C VAL A 137 16.93 15.77 18.55
N ALA A 138 17.93 15.47 17.72
CA ALA A 138 18.43 14.13 17.49
C ALA A 138 19.98 14.09 17.42
N PRO A 139 20.69 14.37 18.53
CA PRO A 139 22.16 14.54 18.50
C PRO A 139 22.92 13.24 18.25
N ALA A 140 22.32 12.09 18.58
CA ALA A 140 22.96 10.79 18.50
C ALA A 140 22.44 9.91 17.35
N ASN A 141 21.38 10.34 16.67
CA ASN A 141 20.65 9.52 15.70
C ASN A 141 20.70 10.18 14.32
N PRO A 142 21.14 9.49 13.26
CA PRO A 142 21.10 10.02 11.91
C PRO A 142 19.65 10.18 11.42
N LEU A 143 19.37 11.32 10.76
CA LEU A 143 18.05 11.68 10.24
C LEU A 143 17.98 11.57 8.71
N PHE A 144 16.85 11.07 8.20
CA PHE A 144 16.50 11.09 6.78
C PHE A 144 15.00 11.37 6.59
N LEU A 145 14.65 12.63 6.31
CA LEU A 145 13.25 13.09 6.30
C LEU A 145 12.86 13.57 4.90
N THR A 146 12.06 12.78 4.19
CA THR A 146 11.67 13.05 2.79
C THR A 146 10.47 13.99 2.73
N ARG A 147 10.55 15.02 1.86
CA ARG A 147 9.45 15.97 1.63
C ARG A 147 8.28 15.27 0.93
N THR A 148 7.07 15.80 1.08
CA THR A 148 5.86 15.29 0.40
C THR A 148 6.01 15.11 -1.13
N CYS A 149 6.84 15.93 -1.79
CA CYS A 149 7.09 15.80 -3.23
C CYS A 149 8.10 14.70 -3.61
N LEU A 150 8.77 14.06 -2.64
CA LEU A 150 9.84 13.07 -2.85
C LEU A 150 11.13 13.59 -3.51
N HIS A 151 11.20 14.87 -3.88
CA HIS A 151 12.36 15.50 -4.54
C HIS A 151 13.33 16.24 -3.60
N ALA A 152 13.01 16.30 -2.31
CA ALA A 152 13.84 16.95 -1.31
C ALA A 152 13.89 16.13 -0.01
N THR A 153 15.03 16.14 0.66
CA THR A 153 15.26 15.40 1.90
C THR A 153 16.07 16.24 2.88
N LEU A 154 15.63 16.27 4.14
CA LEU A 154 16.41 16.80 5.26
C LEU A 154 17.20 15.70 5.96
N VAL A 155 18.46 15.98 6.24
CA VAL A 155 19.37 15.15 7.03
C VAL A 155 20.09 16.00 8.07
N ASN A 156 20.54 15.38 9.15
CA ASN A 156 21.31 16.06 10.20
C ASN A 156 22.82 15.80 10.07
N SER A 157 23.62 16.45 10.91
CA SER A 157 25.09 16.29 10.90
C SER A 157 25.49 14.84 11.18
N LYS A 158 24.72 14.11 11.99
CA LYS A 158 25.01 12.70 12.26
C LYS A 158 24.85 11.81 11.02
N ALA A 159 23.84 12.07 10.19
CA ALA A 159 23.68 11.36 8.91
C ALA A 159 24.83 11.66 7.95
N LEU A 160 25.32 12.90 7.91
CA LEU A 160 26.49 13.30 7.12
C LEU A 160 27.76 12.59 7.57
N GLU A 161 27.96 12.45 8.89
CA GLU A 161 29.08 11.70 9.46
C GLU A 161 29.02 10.22 9.04
N VAL A 162 27.84 9.58 9.17
CA VAL A 162 27.64 8.17 8.85
C VAL A 162 27.87 7.87 7.36
N CYS A 163 27.46 8.77 6.46
CA CYS A 163 27.70 8.59 5.03
C CYS A 163 29.09 9.05 4.56
N GLY A 164 29.94 9.53 5.47
CA GLY A 164 31.30 9.98 5.15
C GLY A 164 31.32 11.21 4.24
N TYR A 165 30.34 12.11 4.38
CA TYR A 165 30.30 13.33 3.58
C TYR A 165 31.57 14.17 3.76
N HIS A 166 32.10 14.66 2.63
CA HIS A 166 33.13 15.67 2.57
C HIS A 166 32.90 16.57 1.34
N SER A 167 33.51 17.75 1.30
CA SER A 167 33.27 18.76 0.24
C SER A 167 33.66 18.33 -1.18
N ALA A 168 34.39 17.22 -1.32
CA ALA A 168 34.79 16.65 -2.61
C ALA A 168 34.00 15.38 -2.97
N VAL A 169 32.92 15.08 -2.25
CA VAL A 169 32.06 13.93 -2.56
C VAL A 169 31.46 14.09 -3.96
N THR A 170 31.42 13.00 -4.72
CA THR A 170 30.76 13.01 -6.02
C THR A 170 29.25 12.90 -5.81
N VAL A 171 28.51 13.92 -6.23
CA VAL A 171 27.05 13.90 -6.20
C VAL A 171 26.55 13.15 -7.44
N PRO A 172 25.60 12.20 -7.30
CA PRO A 172 24.99 11.54 -8.45
C PRO A 172 24.38 12.53 -9.44
N GLU A 173 24.35 12.16 -10.71
CA GLU A 173 23.80 13.02 -11.77
C GLU A 173 22.36 13.45 -11.45
N GLY A 174 22.05 14.72 -11.69
CA GLY A 174 20.77 15.34 -11.36
C GLY A 174 20.59 15.73 -9.89
N GLY A 175 21.55 15.42 -9.02
CA GLY A 175 21.48 15.69 -7.58
C GLY A 175 22.08 17.03 -7.17
N THR A 176 21.63 17.58 -6.04
CA THR A 176 22.27 18.76 -5.43
C THR A 176 22.27 18.66 -3.91
N ILE A 177 23.43 18.92 -3.29
CA ILE A 177 23.55 19.16 -1.85
C ILE A 177 23.50 20.67 -1.63
N VAL A 178 22.52 21.15 -0.88
CA VAL A 178 22.37 22.59 -0.63
C VAL A 178 23.40 23.01 0.42
N LEU A 179 24.23 23.99 0.05
CA LEU A 179 25.24 24.57 0.93
C LEU A 179 24.80 25.95 1.41
N ASP A 180 25.15 26.27 2.65
CA ASP A 180 25.01 27.61 3.19
C ASP A 180 25.91 28.58 2.41
N GLU A 181 25.35 29.71 2.00
CA GLU A 181 26.03 30.64 1.08
C GLU A 181 27.31 31.23 1.67
N VAL A 182 27.37 31.38 2.99
CA VAL A 182 28.47 32.05 3.70
C VAL A 182 29.52 31.04 4.15
N THR A 183 29.10 30.00 4.88
CA THR A 183 30.01 29.02 5.49
C THR A 183 30.44 27.92 4.54
N LYS A 184 29.74 27.76 3.41
CA LYS A 184 29.90 26.67 2.43
C LYS A 184 29.74 25.28 3.06
N GLN A 185 29.11 25.19 4.23
CA GLN A 185 28.76 23.93 4.89
C GLN A 185 27.38 23.44 4.42
N PRO A 186 27.11 22.13 4.43
CA PRO A 186 25.80 21.59 4.07
C PRO A 186 24.71 22.09 5.02
N THR A 187 23.56 22.49 4.47
CA THR A 187 22.39 22.93 5.26
C THR A 187 21.55 21.77 5.79
N GLY A 188 21.91 20.53 5.42
CA GLY A 188 21.10 19.33 5.65
C GLY A 188 20.08 19.06 4.55
N MET A 189 19.89 19.96 3.58
CA MET A 189 18.97 19.74 2.46
C MET A 189 19.65 19.07 1.26
N PHE A 190 19.08 17.95 0.83
CA PHE A 190 19.50 17.15 -0.32
C PHE A 190 18.37 17.12 -1.34
N LEU A 191 18.68 17.40 -2.60
CA LEU A 191 17.73 17.44 -3.70
C LEU A 191 17.99 16.30 -4.68
N GLU A 192 16.90 15.73 -5.20
CA GLU A 192 16.92 14.72 -6.24
C GLU A 192 17.82 13.52 -5.88
N SER A 193 18.67 13.08 -6.82
CA SER A 193 19.55 11.93 -6.65
C SER A 193 20.64 12.12 -5.58
N ALA A 194 20.87 13.33 -5.07
CA ALA A 194 21.82 13.55 -3.97
C ALA A 194 21.37 12.79 -2.71
N ALA A 195 20.06 12.66 -2.48
CA ALA A 195 19.53 11.93 -1.32
C ALA A 195 20.01 10.46 -1.28
N ASN A 196 20.38 9.87 -2.44
CA ASN A 196 20.89 8.50 -2.51
C ASN A 196 22.23 8.31 -1.79
N LEU A 197 23.04 9.37 -1.65
CA LEU A 197 24.29 9.35 -0.88
C LEU A 197 24.05 8.98 0.58
N VAL A 198 22.89 9.36 1.12
CA VAL A 198 22.51 9.07 2.51
C VAL A 198 21.64 7.82 2.59
N ARG A 199 20.66 7.69 1.68
CA ARG A 199 19.69 6.58 1.67
C ARG A 199 20.33 5.19 1.70
N GLN A 200 21.43 5.00 0.97
CA GLN A 200 22.15 3.71 0.91
C GLN A 200 22.74 3.26 2.25
N HIS A 201 22.89 4.15 3.24
CA HIS A 201 23.40 3.83 4.57
C HIS A 201 22.29 3.52 5.58
N ILE A 202 21.02 3.69 5.20
CA ILE A 202 19.89 3.33 6.04
C ILE A 202 19.75 1.81 6.01
N PRO A 203 19.82 1.12 7.16
CA PRO A 203 19.66 -0.33 7.21
C PRO A 203 18.30 -0.74 6.64
N GLU A 204 18.29 -1.87 5.92
CA GLU A 204 17.04 -2.53 5.57
C GLU A 204 16.24 -2.86 6.83
N ARG A 205 14.92 -2.72 6.73
CA ARG A 205 14.02 -3.04 7.84
C ARG A 205 14.03 -4.55 8.10
N SER A 206 14.04 -4.93 9.38
CA SER A 206 13.94 -6.33 9.76
C SER A 206 12.55 -6.89 9.42
N CYS A 207 12.45 -8.21 9.25
CA CYS A 207 11.15 -8.87 9.08
C CYS A 207 10.20 -8.57 10.25
N ASP A 208 10.72 -8.46 11.48
CA ASP A 208 9.93 -8.17 12.67
C ASP A 208 9.35 -6.75 12.65
N ASP A 209 10.09 -5.77 12.13
CA ASP A 209 9.59 -4.40 12.00
C ASP A 209 8.46 -4.33 10.98
N TRP A 210 8.64 -4.96 9.81
CA TRP A 210 7.58 -5.10 8.81
C TRP A 210 6.35 -5.79 9.37
N LYS A 211 6.54 -6.86 10.13
CA LYS A 211 5.45 -7.60 10.76
C LYS A 211 4.67 -6.76 11.78
N LYS A 212 5.37 -6.01 12.64
CA LYS A 212 4.72 -5.10 13.59
C LYS A 212 3.91 -4.03 12.88
N ALA A 213 4.50 -3.38 11.88
CA ALA A 213 3.86 -2.31 11.13
C ALA A 213 2.67 -2.81 10.30
N MET A 214 2.82 -3.91 9.57
CA MET A 214 1.73 -4.51 8.79
C MET A 214 0.56 -4.93 9.66
N ARG A 215 0.80 -5.46 10.87
CA ARG A 215 -0.26 -5.76 11.83
C ARG A 215 -1.04 -4.50 12.21
N GLN A 216 -0.35 -3.40 12.50
CA GLN A 216 -0.99 -2.12 12.80
C GLN A 216 -1.78 -1.58 11.60
N THR A 217 -1.22 -1.67 10.39
CA THR A 217 -1.90 -1.30 9.14
C THR A 217 -3.18 -2.11 8.93
N MET A 218 -3.14 -3.43 9.11
CA MET A 218 -4.32 -4.29 8.93
C MET A 218 -5.40 -3.98 9.98
N HIS A 219 -5.03 -3.72 11.23
CA HIS A 219 -5.97 -3.24 12.25
C HIS A 219 -6.58 -1.88 11.88
N PHE A 220 -5.75 -0.96 11.39
CA PHE A 220 -6.22 0.33 10.93
C PHE A 220 -7.21 0.19 9.78
N ALA A 221 -6.91 -0.61 8.75
CA ALA A 221 -7.81 -0.92 7.65
C ALA A 221 -9.16 -1.49 8.15
N MET A 222 -9.13 -2.47 9.06
CA MET A 222 -10.35 -3.03 9.66
C MET A 222 -11.14 -1.98 10.46
N SER A 223 -10.47 -1.06 11.15
CA SER A 223 -11.13 0.05 11.87
C SER A 223 -11.88 1.02 10.94
N LYS A 224 -11.54 1.02 9.64
CA LYS A 224 -12.25 1.78 8.59
C LYS A 224 -13.38 0.99 7.92
N GLY A 225 -13.68 -0.21 8.41
CA GLY A 225 -14.74 -1.07 7.88
C GLY A 225 -14.31 -1.97 6.71
N LEU A 226 -13.01 -2.02 6.38
CA LEU A 226 -12.49 -2.96 5.40
C LEU A 226 -12.47 -4.37 5.98
N THR A 227 -13.04 -5.32 5.24
CA THR A 227 -12.99 -6.75 5.59
C THR A 227 -12.18 -7.55 4.59
N SER A 228 -11.92 -7.00 3.40
CA SER A 228 -11.06 -7.61 2.39
C SER A 228 -10.32 -6.54 1.59
N VAL A 229 -9.15 -6.89 1.05
CA VAL A 229 -8.34 -5.99 0.23
C VAL A 229 -7.70 -6.72 -0.94
N HIS A 230 -7.49 -6.01 -2.04
CA HIS A 230 -6.56 -6.39 -3.10
C HIS A 230 -5.33 -5.50 -3.01
N THR A 231 -4.20 -6.06 -2.62
CA THR A 231 -3.01 -5.29 -2.24
C THR A 231 -1.80 -5.63 -3.11
N ASN A 232 -1.02 -4.62 -3.50
CA ASN A 232 0.16 -4.79 -4.34
C ASN A 232 1.44 -4.41 -3.58
N ASP A 233 2.03 -5.36 -2.86
CA ASP A 233 3.15 -5.06 -1.95
C ASP A 233 4.48 -5.73 -2.32
N SER A 234 4.49 -6.59 -3.34
CA SER A 234 5.65 -7.46 -3.62
C SER A 234 6.95 -6.72 -3.90
N LEU A 235 6.93 -5.59 -4.62
CA LEU A 235 8.16 -4.80 -4.82
C LEU A 235 8.67 -4.18 -3.52
N TYR A 236 7.76 -3.68 -2.68
CA TYR A 236 8.12 -2.92 -1.48
C TYR A 236 8.57 -3.83 -0.32
N LEU A 237 8.03 -5.04 -0.25
CA LEU A 237 8.39 -6.05 0.74
C LEU A 237 9.53 -6.99 0.28
N GLY A 238 10.12 -6.73 -0.89
CA GLY A 238 11.31 -7.45 -1.36
C GLY A 238 11.03 -8.82 -1.98
N GLY A 239 9.88 -8.98 -2.64
CA GLY A 239 9.55 -10.10 -3.51
C GLY A 239 8.37 -10.97 -3.07
N LEU A 240 8.04 -11.94 -3.92
CA LEU A 240 6.93 -12.88 -3.72
C LEU A 240 7.02 -13.62 -2.38
N GLU A 241 8.17 -14.26 -2.09
CA GLU A 241 8.34 -15.11 -0.91
C GLU A 241 8.18 -14.31 0.39
N LYS A 242 8.88 -13.18 0.51
CA LYS A 242 8.81 -12.31 1.70
C LYS A 242 7.39 -11.80 1.92
N THR A 243 6.70 -11.42 0.85
CA THR A 243 5.32 -10.94 0.89
C THR A 243 4.37 -12.05 1.32
N TRP A 244 4.46 -13.22 0.69
CA TRP A 244 3.62 -14.37 1.01
C TRP A 244 3.78 -14.80 2.47
N ASN A 245 5.02 -14.97 2.93
CA ASN A 245 5.31 -15.41 4.29
C ASN A 245 4.79 -14.43 5.34
N LEU A 246 5.00 -13.12 5.11
CA LEU A 246 4.52 -12.07 6.02
C LEU A 246 2.99 -12.06 6.14
N PHE A 247 2.28 -12.09 5.02
CA PHE A 247 0.82 -12.13 5.03
C PHE A 247 0.29 -13.45 5.60
N ASN A 248 0.92 -14.58 5.27
CA ASN A 248 0.51 -15.88 5.78
C ASN A 248 0.67 -15.95 7.30
N GLU A 249 1.76 -15.44 7.84
CA GLU A 249 1.97 -15.40 9.28
C GLU A 249 0.94 -14.53 10.00
N LEU A 250 0.64 -13.33 9.47
CA LEU A 250 -0.36 -12.44 10.08
C LEU A 250 -1.79 -12.97 9.94
N LEU A 251 -2.19 -13.42 8.75
CA LEU A 251 -3.58 -13.79 8.47
C LEU A 251 -3.91 -15.21 8.91
N ASN A 252 -3.00 -16.18 8.73
CA ASN A 252 -3.23 -17.58 9.07
C ASN A 252 -2.58 -17.97 10.40
N GLY A 253 -1.37 -17.48 10.68
CA GLY A 253 -0.68 -17.76 11.94
C GLY A 253 -1.32 -17.03 13.12
N GLU A 254 -1.47 -15.71 13.01
CA GLU A 254 -2.06 -14.85 14.05
C GLU A 254 -3.59 -14.68 13.92
N GLN A 255 -4.20 -15.23 12.85
CA GLN A 255 -5.64 -15.18 12.59
C GLN A 255 -6.20 -13.76 12.49
N LEU A 256 -5.43 -12.83 11.90
CA LEU A 256 -5.88 -11.46 11.70
C LEU A 256 -6.99 -11.39 10.63
N GLY A 257 -8.04 -10.63 10.90
CA GLY A 257 -9.31 -10.71 10.17
C GLY A 257 -9.39 -10.04 8.78
N LEU A 258 -8.28 -9.55 8.21
CA LEU A 258 -8.30 -8.83 6.93
C LEU A 258 -7.99 -9.76 5.75
N ARG A 259 -9.05 -10.25 5.08
CA ARG A 259 -8.86 -11.12 3.89
C ARG A 259 -8.07 -10.38 2.81
N SER A 260 -7.04 -11.02 2.26
CA SER A 260 -6.12 -10.34 1.35
C SER A 260 -5.91 -11.14 0.07
N ASN A 261 -6.09 -10.46 -1.06
CA ASN A 261 -5.75 -10.94 -2.38
C ASN A 261 -4.48 -10.20 -2.85
N LEU A 262 -3.38 -10.92 -3.01
CA LEU A 262 -2.07 -10.34 -3.32
C LEU A 262 -1.90 -10.15 -4.82
N LEU A 263 -1.86 -8.90 -5.27
CA LEU A 263 -1.46 -8.55 -6.62
C LEU A 263 0.07 -8.58 -6.70
N ILE A 264 0.61 -9.49 -7.53
CA ILE A 264 2.05 -9.73 -7.61
C ILE A 264 2.63 -9.01 -8.83
N ASN A 265 3.64 -8.18 -8.63
CA ASN A 265 4.32 -7.46 -9.70
C ASN A 265 4.87 -8.42 -10.77
N HIS A 266 4.72 -8.06 -12.04
CA HIS A 266 5.09 -8.92 -13.18
C HIS A 266 6.56 -9.36 -13.18
N GLU A 267 7.46 -8.59 -12.56
CA GLU A 267 8.87 -8.94 -12.34
C GLU A 267 9.04 -10.27 -11.59
N PHE A 268 8.05 -10.67 -10.79
CA PHE A 268 8.05 -11.92 -10.02
C PHE A 268 7.25 -13.05 -10.69
N LEU A 269 6.85 -12.89 -11.96
CA LEU A 269 6.24 -13.98 -12.76
C LEU A 269 7.09 -15.26 -12.75
N PRO A 270 8.43 -15.22 -12.93
CA PRO A 270 9.25 -16.43 -12.83
C PRO A 270 9.15 -17.10 -11.47
N ASN A 271 9.10 -16.33 -10.38
CA ASN A 271 8.98 -16.87 -9.03
C ASN A 271 7.60 -17.52 -8.79
N LEU A 272 6.52 -16.95 -9.33
CA LEU A 272 5.19 -17.57 -9.29
C LEU A 272 5.19 -18.92 -9.99
N LYS A 273 5.78 -18.99 -11.19
CA LYS A 273 5.92 -20.23 -11.97
C LYS A 273 6.73 -21.27 -11.22
N GLU A 274 7.89 -20.89 -10.67
CA GLU A 274 8.77 -21.78 -9.91
C GLU A 274 8.09 -22.31 -8.64
N ALA A 275 7.37 -21.45 -7.91
CA ALA A 275 6.64 -21.82 -6.71
C ALA A 275 5.34 -22.59 -7.00
N GLY A 276 4.93 -22.71 -8.27
CA GLY A 276 3.65 -23.33 -8.65
C GLY A 276 2.43 -22.56 -8.12
N MET A 277 2.58 -21.25 -7.88
CA MET A 277 1.52 -20.39 -7.37
C MET A 277 0.70 -19.81 -8.53
N TYR A 278 -0.61 -19.88 -8.42
CA TYR A 278 -1.59 -19.47 -9.43
C TYR A 278 -2.67 -18.59 -8.80
N THR A 279 -3.54 -17.97 -9.60
CA THR A 279 -4.63 -17.13 -9.07
C THR A 279 -5.60 -17.97 -8.25
N GLY A 280 -5.82 -17.57 -6.99
CA GLY A 280 -6.59 -18.33 -6.01
C GLY A 280 -5.75 -19.29 -5.16
N TYR A 281 -4.45 -19.43 -5.42
CA TYR A 281 -3.54 -20.19 -4.54
C TYR A 281 -3.59 -19.63 -3.12
N GLY A 282 -3.75 -20.50 -2.12
CA GLY A 282 -3.91 -20.12 -0.72
C GLY A 282 -5.16 -20.72 -0.10
N ASN A 283 -5.94 -19.89 0.60
CA ASN A 283 -7.17 -20.29 1.30
C ASN A 283 -8.21 -19.15 1.29
N ASP A 284 -9.23 -19.22 2.16
CA ASP A 284 -10.31 -18.21 2.23
C ASP A 284 -9.86 -16.84 2.79
N THR A 285 -8.68 -16.74 3.41
CA THR A 285 -8.17 -15.52 4.05
C THR A 285 -7.03 -14.87 3.27
N LEU A 286 -6.15 -15.67 2.65
CA LEU A 286 -5.01 -15.20 1.87
C LEU A 286 -4.96 -15.91 0.53
N GLN A 287 -4.94 -15.15 -0.55
CA GLN A 287 -4.85 -15.67 -1.91
C GLN A 287 -3.84 -14.92 -2.76
N ILE A 288 -3.18 -15.62 -3.68
CA ILE A 288 -2.52 -14.99 -4.84
C ILE A 288 -3.62 -14.48 -5.79
N GLY A 289 -3.47 -13.22 -6.20
CA GLY A 289 -4.35 -12.54 -7.14
C GLY A 289 -3.74 -12.41 -8.52
N ALA A 290 -4.13 -11.35 -9.23
CA ALA A 290 -3.67 -11.04 -10.57
C ALA A 290 -2.21 -10.56 -10.60
N VAL A 291 -1.60 -10.67 -11.77
CA VAL A 291 -0.27 -10.12 -12.05
C VAL A 291 -0.39 -8.62 -12.26
N LYS A 292 0.30 -7.83 -11.43
CA LYS A 292 0.30 -6.37 -11.51
C LYS A 292 1.28 -5.89 -12.58
N ILE A 293 0.79 -5.04 -13.48
CA ILE A 293 1.56 -4.35 -14.53
C ILE A 293 1.35 -2.83 -14.39
N PHE A 294 2.35 -2.05 -14.76
CA PHE A 294 2.21 -0.61 -14.97
C PHE A 294 2.37 -0.30 -16.45
N ALA A 295 1.37 0.32 -17.08
CA ALA A 295 1.44 0.72 -18.48
C ALA A 295 1.97 2.14 -18.67
N ASP A 296 1.71 3.03 -17.70
CA ASP A 296 2.12 4.43 -17.69
C ASP A 296 2.33 4.98 -16.26
N GLY A 297 2.63 6.27 -16.18
CA GLY A 297 2.81 7.01 -14.92
C GLY A 297 1.53 7.68 -14.42
N ALA A 298 1.62 8.94 -14.00
CA ALA A 298 0.53 9.69 -13.38
C ALA A 298 0.48 11.15 -13.83
N PHE A 299 -0.69 11.79 -13.67
CA PHE A 299 -0.88 13.20 -14.07
C PHE A 299 0.02 14.19 -13.33
N GLY A 300 0.32 13.95 -12.05
CA GLY A 300 1.03 14.91 -11.20
C GLY A 300 2.38 15.36 -11.77
N GLN A 301 3.11 14.45 -12.42
CA GLN A 301 4.38 14.73 -13.09
C GLN A 301 4.29 14.61 -14.61
N ARG A 302 3.07 14.63 -15.16
CA ARG A 302 2.79 14.47 -16.59
C ARG A 302 3.32 13.18 -17.22
N THR A 303 3.43 12.10 -16.46
CA THR A 303 3.96 10.82 -16.94
C THR A 303 2.88 9.82 -17.36
N ALA A 304 1.59 10.16 -17.24
CA ALA A 304 0.51 9.34 -17.78
C ALA A 304 0.48 9.47 -19.31
N LEU A 305 0.37 8.36 -20.03
CA LEU A 305 0.55 8.35 -21.49
C LEU A 305 -0.77 8.66 -22.20
N LEU A 306 -0.84 9.86 -22.79
CA LEU A 306 -2.00 10.39 -23.51
C LEU A 306 -1.83 10.26 -25.03
N SER A 307 -2.95 10.15 -25.74
CA SER A 307 -2.93 10.17 -27.21
C SER A 307 -2.73 11.57 -27.80
N GLU A 308 -2.99 12.60 -26.98
CA GLU A 308 -2.85 14.02 -27.31
C GLU A 308 -1.95 14.70 -26.26
N PRO A 309 -1.27 15.81 -26.61
CA PRO A 309 -0.33 16.42 -25.68
C PRO A 309 -1.04 17.03 -24.46
N TYR A 310 -0.33 17.07 -23.34
CA TYR A 310 -0.77 17.75 -22.13
C TYR A 310 -1.10 19.22 -22.42
N SER A 311 -2.26 19.68 -21.95
CA SER A 311 -2.76 21.03 -22.21
C SER A 311 -1.87 22.13 -21.62
N ASP A 312 -1.14 21.82 -20.54
CA ASP A 312 -0.21 22.71 -19.85
C ASP A 312 1.27 22.43 -20.19
N ALA A 313 1.54 21.46 -21.06
CA ALA A 313 2.87 21.13 -21.57
C ALA A 313 2.79 20.70 -23.05
N PRO A 314 2.63 21.64 -24.00
CA PRO A 314 2.51 21.33 -25.41
C PRO A 314 3.68 20.48 -25.92
N GLY A 315 3.36 19.41 -26.65
CA GLY A 315 4.34 18.46 -27.19
C GLY A 315 4.81 17.38 -26.22
N HIS A 316 4.37 17.40 -24.96
CA HIS A 316 4.59 16.33 -24.01
C HIS A 316 3.34 15.44 -23.91
N TYR A 317 3.51 14.13 -23.99
CA TYR A 317 2.41 13.15 -24.04
C TYR A 317 2.44 12.19 -22.84
N GLY A 318 3.40 12.35 -21.93
CA GLY A 318 3.74 11.35 -20.92
C GLY A 318 4.56 10.18 -21.47
N ASP A 319 4.71 9.13 -20.66
CA ASP A 319 5.69 8.08 -20.88
C ASP A 319 5.04 6.70 -20.80
N ALA A 320 5.29 5.87 -21.81
CA ALA A 320 4.99 4.44 -21.72
C ALA A 320 5.99 3.79 -20.76
N MET A 321 5.49 2.98 -19.82
CA MET A 321 6.39 2.17 -18.97
C MET A 321 7.13 1.10 -19.77
N TYR A 322 6.48 0.59 -20.81
CA TYR A 322 6.98 -0.47 -21.69
C TYR A 322 6.53 -0.17 -23.12
N ASP A 323 7.36 -0.57 -24.09
CA ASP A 323 6.91 -0.62 -25.47
C ASP A 323 5.91 -1.77 -25.70
N GLN A 324 5.26 -1.77 -26.88
CA GLN A 324 4.22 -2.75 -27.21
C GLN A 324 4.74 -4.20 -27.21
N ALA A 325 5.98 -4.42 -27.65
CA ALA A 325 6.56 -5.76 -27.72
C ALA A 325 6.85 -6.31 -26.31
N HIS A 326 7.32 -5.45 -25.40
CA HIS A 326 7.55 -5.80 -24.02
C HIS A 326 6.23 -6.05 -23.28
N LEU A 327 5.21 -5.19 -23.46
CA LEU A 327 3.87 -5.44 -22.91
C LEU A 327 3.31 -6.80 -23.38
N TYR A 328 3.48 -7.13 -24.66
CA TYR A 328 3.09 -8.43 -25.21
C TYR A 328 3.78 -9.59 -24.48
N GLU A 329 5.10 -9.57 -24.29
CA GLU A 329 5.80 -10.65 -23.59
C GLU A 329 5.41 -10.77 -22.12
N ILE A 330 5.11 -9.66 -21.43
CA ILE A 330 4.61 -9.70 -20.04
C ILE A 330 3.24 -10.38 -20.00
N VAL A 331 2.29 -9.94 -20.84
CA VAL A 331 0.93 -10.51 -20.87
C VAL A 331 0.98 -11.98 -21.28
N LYS A 332 1.79 -12.33 -22.28
CA LYS A 332 2.05 -13.72 -22.68
C LYS A 332 2.53 -14.56 -21.50
N GLY A 333 3.51 -14.09 -20.74
CA GLY A 333 4.01 -14.78 -19.55
C GLY A 333 2.94 -15.02 -18.49
N ALA A 334 2.05 -14.05 -18.26
CA ALA A 334 0.90 -14.24 -17.38
C ALA A 334 -0.10 -15.28 -17.95
N ARG A 335 -0.37 -15.25 -19.25
CA ARG A 335 -1.30 -16.19 -19.91
C ARG A 335 -0.79 -17.61 -19.98
N GLU A 336 0.52 -17.82 -20.12
CA GLU A 336 1.15 -19.15 -20.02
C GLU A 336 0.92 -19.81 -18.65
N LEU A 337 0.59 -19.02 -17.62
CA LEU A 337 0.24 -19.47 -16.28
C LEU A 337 -1.27 -19.41 -15.98
N ASP A 338 -2.11 -19.12 -16.98
CA ASP A 338 -3.55 -18.84 -16.83
C ASP A 338 -3.86 -17.76 -15.76
N MET A 339 -2.97 -16.78 -15.64
CA MET A 339 -3.12 -15.68 -14.69
C MET A 339 -3.87 -14.50 -15.33
N PRO A 340 -4.84 -13.88 -14.63
CA PRO A 340 -5.34 -12.56 -14.97
C PRO A 340 -4.26 -11.51 -14.69
N ILE A 341 -4.39 -10.36 -15.35
CA ILE A 341 -3.56 -9.19 -15.10
C ILE A 341 -4.38 -8.08 -14.43
N ALA A 342 -3.72 -7.27 -13.61
CA ALA A 342 -4.24 -6.01 -13.10
C ALA A 342 -3.29 -4.90 -13.54
N VAL A 343 -3.75 -3.97 -14.37
CA VAL A 343 -2.87 -3.03 -15.07
C VAL A 343 -3.16 -1.62 -14.59
N HIS A 344 -2.15 -0.93 -14.07
CA HIS A 344 -2.20 0.51 -13.86
C HIS A 344 -2.23 1.19 -15.22
N THR A 345 -3.32 1.91 -15.49
CA THR A 345 -3.55 2.66 -16.72
C THR A 345 -4.25 3.98 -16.37
N ILE A 346 -3.57 5.11 -16.50
CA ILE A 346 -4.15 6.43 -16.24
C ILE A 346 -4.52 7.13 -17.55
N GLY A 347 -3.56 7.23 -18.46
CA GLY A 347 -3.73 7.85 -19.76
C GLY A 347 -4.46 6.96 -20.76
N ASP A 348 -5.13 7.59 -21.72
CA ASP A 348 -5.97 6.90 -22.69
C ASP A 348 -5.17 6.09 -23.72
N GLN A 349 -3.98 6.56 -24.10
CA GLN A 349 -3.10 5.81 -24.99
C GLN A 349 -2.47 4.61 -24.29
N ALA A 350 -2.14 4.72 -22.99
CA ALA A 350 -1.69 3.58 -22.20
C ALA A 350 -2.74 2.47 -22.16
N LEU A 351 -4.02 2.86 -21.99
CA LEU A 351 -5.12 1.93 -21.99
C LEU A 351 -5.31 1.26 -23.36
N GLU A 352 -5.26 2.01 -24.46
CA GLU A 352 -5.36 1.43 -25.80
C GLU A 352 -4.26 0.38 -26.04
N ASN A 353 -3.02 0.73 -25.69
CA ASN A 353 -1.87 -0.17 -25.85
C ASN A 353 -2.08 -1.51 -25.15
N ILE A 354 -2.63 -1.52 -23.92
CA ILE A 354 -2.89 -2.77 -23.21
C ILE A 354 -4.08 -3.54 -23.78
N LEU A 355 -5.12 -2.86 -24.27
CA LEU A 355 -6.27 -3.50 -24.93
C LEU A 355 -5.83 -4.19 -26.23
N ASP A 356 -5.00 -3.53 -27.04
CA ASP A 356 -4.40 -4.10 -28.26
C ASP A 356 -3.58 -5.37 -27.97
N VAL A 357 -2.90 -5.45 -26.82
CA VAL A 357 -2.21 -6.67 -26.39
C VAL A 357 -3.21 -7.72 -25.94
N LEU A 358 -4.21 -7.36 -25.14
CA LEU A 358 -5.21 -8.30 -24.62
C LEU A 358 -6.01 -8.97 -25.73
N ASP A 359 -6.33 -8.27 -26.82
CA ASP A 359 -7.03 -8.81 -28.00
C ASP A 359 -6.27 -9.95 -28.71
N GLN A 360 -4.97 -10.11 -28.42
CA GLN A 360 -4.12 -11.16 -29.00
C GLN A 360 -4.11 -12.45 -28.16
N PHE A 361 -4.75 -12.47 -26.99
CA PHE A 361 -4.79 -13.62 -26.09
C PHE A 361 -6.22 -14.03 -25.73
N PRO A 362 -6.48 -15.33 -25.48
CA PRO A 362 -7.74 -15.72 -24.86
C PRO A 362 -7.85 -15.11 -23.46
N ALA A 363 -9.10 -14.91 -23.01
CA ALA A 363 -9.36 -14.53 -21.63
C ALA A 363 -8.90 -15.64 -20.67
N ALA A 364 -8.28 -15.23 -19.56
CA ALA A 364 -7.96 -16.13 -18.45
C ALA A 364 -9.24 -16.56 -17.70
N ALA A 365 -9.13 -17.58 -16.84
CA ALA A 365 -10.26 -18.06 -16.04
C ALA A 365 -10.88 -16.96 -15.14
N TYR A 366 -10.04 -16.09 -14.61
CA TYR A 366 -10.44 -14.88 -13.89
C TYR A 366 -10.29 -13.65 -14.79
N ARG A 367 -11.12 -12.62 -14.55
CA ARG A 367 -11.11 -11.40 -15.38
C ARG A 367 -9.90 -10.51 -15.07
N ASP A 368 -9.35 -9.93 -16.12
CA ASP A 368 -8.38 -8.85 -15.98
C ASP A 368 -9.01 -7.59 -15.40
N ARG A 369 -8.15 -6.71 -14.87
CA ARG A 369 -8.53 -5.46 -14.22
C ARG A 369 -7.71 -4.31 -14.77
N LEU A 370 -8.39 -3.21 -15.05
CA LEU A 370 -7.76 -1.92 -15.31
C LEU A 370 -7.88 -1.09 -14.03
N ILE A 371 -6.73 -0.69 -13.48
CA ILE A 371 -6.62 0.11 -12.27
C ILE A 371 -6.54 1.57 -12.70
N HIS A 372 -7.27 2.43 -11.99
CA HIS A 372 -7.53 3.85 -12.30
C HIS A 372 -8.50 4.06 -13.46
N ALA A 373 -8.11 3.71 -14.69
CA ALA A 373 -8.90 3.95 -15.91
C ALA A 373 -9.46 5.39 -15.96
N GLN A 374 -8.60 6.38 -15.68
CA GLN A 374 -9.01 7.77 -15.43
C GLN A 374 -9.43 8.50 -16.70
N VAL A 375 -8.75 8.28 -17.82
CA VAL A 375 -9.10 8.87 -19.11
C VAL A 375 -9.48 7.77 -20.10
N LEU A 376 -10.69 7.89 -20.63
CA LEU A 376 -11.24 7.00 -21.64
C LEU A 376 -11.68 7.84 -22.83
N ARG A 377 -11.33 7.43 -24.04
CA ARG A 377 -11.82 8.08 -25.25
C ARG A 377 -13.29 7.74 -25.46
N ARG A 378 -14.03 8.72 -25.99
CA ARG A 378 -15.39 8.50 -26.48
C ARG A 378 -15.26 7.93 -27.89
N ASN A 379 -15.65 6.66 -28.07
CA ASN A 379 -15.68 6.01 -29.38
C ASN A 379 -16.45 6.84 -30.43
#